data_AF-A0A7C1D3T4-F1
#
_entry.id   AF-A0A7C1D3T4-F1
#
_cell.length_a   1.000
_cell.length_b   1.000
_cell.length_c   1.000
_cell.angle_alpha   90.00
_cell.angle_beta   90.00
_cell.angle_gamma   90.00
#
_symmetry.space_group_name_H-M   'P 1'
#
loop_
_entity.id
_entity.type
_entity.pdbx_description
1 polymer ?
#
loop_
_entity_poly.entity_id
_entity_poly.type
_entity_poly.pdbx_seq_one_letter_code
_entity_poly.pdbx_strand_id
1 'polypeptide(L)'
;FSSSGALNRADAAHFYKKTGVGVAEIYGSTETGGVATRNISENTESWKPFDVVDWKIDGLDGRRLCIKSDFASEELPRDAEGFCMTGDEAATDKDNRFSLLGRADGIVKVAGKRVDLIEVQNKIKTLPGVQEAVVISLPTEKGRESVIAALVVGDLTEAELRKMMKYLLEPYAIPRRIKIVSHIATTATGKFDRRTIEQILLSDKD
;
A
#
# COMPACT_ATOMS: atom_id res chain seq x y z
N PHE A 1 18.91 -5.53 3.80
CA PHE A 1 17.54 -6.08 3.76
C PHE A 1 16.54 -5.07 4.34
N SER A 2 16.16 -4.05 3.57
CA SER A 2 15.10 -3.09 3.96
C SER A 2 13.83 -3.44 3.20
N SER A 3 13.14 -4.49 3.63
CA SER A 3 11.91 -4.95 2.96
C SER A 3 10.79 -5.39 3.90
N SER A 4 11.02 -5.38 5.20
CA SER A 4 9.98 -5.68 6.17
C SER A 4 9.06 -4.46 6.29
N GLY A 5 7.75 -4.62 6.14
CA GLY A 5 6.78 -3.53 6.31
C GLY A 5 6.90 -2.83 7.67
N ALA A 6 6.25 -1.68 7.79
CA ALA A 6 6.31 -0.84 9.00
C ALA A 6 6.01 -1.65 10.26
N LEU A 7 6.83 -1.47 11.31
CA LEU A 7 6.65 -2.08 12.62
C LEU A 7 5.28 -1.72 13.19
N ASN A 8 4.59 -2.68 13.82
CA ASN A 8 3.35 -2.38 14.54
C ASN A 8 3.61 -1.28 15.58
N ARG A 9 2.82 -0.21 15.54
CA ARG A 9 2.99 0.95 16.42
C ARG A 9 2.88 0.59 17.90
N ALA A 10 1.98 -0.31 18.26
CA ALA A 10 1.79 -0.75 19.64
C ALA A 10 3.02 -1.52 20.16
N ASP A 11 3.60 -2.39 19.32
CA ASP A 11 4.84 -3.10 19.66
C ASP A 11 6.00 -2.11 19.88
N ALA A 12 6.15 -1.16 18.96
CA ALA A 12 7.21 -0.14 19.00
C ALA A 12 7.07 0.76 20.24
N ALA A 13 5.85 1.20 20.55
CA ALA A 13 5.56 1.99 21.74
C ALA A 13 5.79 1.18 23.03
N HIS A 14 5.42 -0.10 23.05
CA HIS A 14 5.69 -0.98 24.18
C HIS A 14 7.19 -1.15 24.42
N PHE A 15 7.96 -1.37 23.36
CA PHE A 15 9.42 -1.44 23.43
C PHE A 15 10.01 -0.15 24.00
N TYR A 16 9.64 1.01 23.46
CA TYR A 16 10.10 2.31 23.94
C TYR A 16 9.79 2.51 25.44
N LYS A 17 8.58 2.16 25.87
CA LYS A 17 8.18 2.25 27.28
C LYS A 17 9.04 1.38 28.21
N LYS A 18 9.54 0.23 27.72
CA LYS A 18 10.35 -0.71 28.50
C LYS A 18 11.83 -0.37 28.51
N THR A 19 12.35 0.22 27.43
CA THR A 19 13.80 0.40 27.23
C THR A 19 14.25 1.85 27.24
N GLY A 20 13.35 2.81 27.04
CA GLY A 20 13.68 4.21 26.79
C GLY A 20 14.32 4.47 25.41
N VAL A 21 14.46 3.43 24.57
CA VAL A 21 15.09 3.52 23.25
C VAL A 21 14.03 3.57 22.17
N GLY A 22 13.96 4.68 21.45
CA GLY A 22 13.03 4.86 20.33
C GLY A 22 13.45 4.01 19.12
N VAL A 23 12.50 3.28 18.54
CA VAL A 23 12.75 2.53 17.30
C VAL A 23 12.71 3.48 16.11
N ALA A 24 13.85 3.59 15.43
CA ALA A 24 13.96 4.28 14.16
C ALA A 24 13.58 3.34 13.00
N GLU A 25 12.68 3.79 12.15
CA GLU A 25 12.34 3.14 10.89
C GLU A 25 12.94 3.93 9.73
N ILE A 26 13.41 3.23 8.70
CA ILE A 26 13.96 3.85 7.49
C ILE A 26 13.04 3.51 6.32
N TYR A 27 12.52 4.54 5.66
CA TYR A 27 11.77 4.42 4.42
C TYR A 27 12.72 4.40 3.23
N GLY A 28 12.42 3.51 2.28
CA GLY A 28 13.27 3.25 1.14
C GLY A 28 12.88 2.00 0.37
N SER A 29 13.52 1.80 -0.78
CA SER A 29 13.39 0.62 -1.61
C SER A 29 14.76 0.13 -2.09
N THR A 30 14.78 -0.99 -2.82
CA THR A 30 16.02 -1.46 -3.47
C THR A 30 16.57 -0.40 -4.43
N GLU A 31 15.68 0.31 -5.11
CA GLU A 31 15.98 1.29 -6.15
C GLU A 31 16.27 2.68 -5.59
N THR A 32 15.72 3.05 -4.43
CA THR A 32 15.89 4.40 -3.84
C THR A 32 16.88 4.45 -2.69
N GLY A 33 17.30 3.31 -2.15
CA GLY A 33 18.11 3.26 -0.93
C GLY A 33 17.32 3.78 0.28
N GLY A 34 18.01 4.35 1.27
CA GLY A 34 17.37 5.01 2.41
C GLY A 34 17.02 6.47 2.08
N VAL A 35 15.74 6.82 2.17
CA VAL A 35 15.21 8.12 1.75
C VAL A 35 14.86 8.99 2.97
N ALA A 36 14.17 8.40 3.94
CA ALA A 36 13.65 9.12 5.09
C ALA A 36 13.67 8.23 6.33
N THR A 37 13.58 8.86 7.49
CA THR A 37 13.49 8.18 8.79
C THR A 37 12.31 8.70 9.58
N ARG A 38 11.79 7.86 10.47
CA ARG A 38 10.92 8.30 11.55
C ARG A 38 11.27 7.54 12.82
N ASN A 39 11.04 8.15 13.97
CA ASN A 39 11.21 7.50 15.26
C ASN A 39 9.88 7.43 16.00
N ILE A 40 9.54 6.24 16.50
CA ILE A 40 8.31 6.06 17.28
C ILE A 40 8.26 6.96 18.52
N SER A 41 9.41 7.33 19.11
CA SER A 41 9.45 8.21 20.28
C SER A 41 8.97 9.64 19.99
N GLU A 42 8.97 10.06 18.72
CA GLU A 42 8.46 11.38 18.30
C GLU A 42 6.93 11.41 18.23
N ASN A 43 6.26 10.26 18.42
CA ASN A 43 4.81 10.11 18.33
C ASN A 43 4.20 10.73 17.05
N THR A 44 4.89 10.58 15.92
CA THR A 44 4.47 11.12 14.63
C THR A 44 4.34 10.02 13.57
N GLU A 45 3.43 10.22 12.61
CA GLU A 45 3.34 9.38 11.41
C GLU A 45 4.24 9.88 10.27
N SER A 46 4.70 11.12 10.36
CA SER A 46 5.45 11.77 9.29
C SER A 46 6.90 11.31 9.26
N TRP A 47 7.38 11.09 8.05
CA TRP A 47 8.75 10.78 7.69
C TRP A 47 9.57 12.05 7.54
N LYS A 48 10.74 12.08 8.18
CA LYS A 48 11.75 13.11 7.98
C LYS A 48 12.72 12.63 6.91
N PRO A 49 12.78 13.27 5.72
CA PRO A 49 13.83 12.99 4.74
C PRO A 49 15.22 13.14 5.35
N PHE A 50 16.18 12.35 4.89
CA PHE A 50 17.58 12.60 5.23
C PHE A 50 18.04 13.90 4.58
N ASP A 51 18.97 14.60 5.21
CA ASP A 51 19.42 15.93 4.75
C ASP A 51 20.05 15.91 3.34
N VAL A 52 20.47 14.74 2.87
CA VAL A 52 21.03 14.51 1.52
C VAL A 52 19.96 14.14 0.47
N VAL A 53 18.69 14.13 0.85
CA VAL A 53 17.57 13.72 -0.01
C VAL A 53 16.61 14.89 -0.17
N ASP A 54 16.55 15.42 -1.38
CA ASP A 54 15.50 16.35 -1.78
C ASP A 54 14.23 15.57 -2.12
N TRP A 55 13.07 16.14 -1.83
CA TRP A 55 11.79 15.52 -2.12
C TRP A 55 10.74 16.56 -2.52
N LYS A 56 9.76 16.10 -3.30
CA LYS A 56 8.56 16.86 -3.63
C LYS A 56 7.37 15.92 -3.79
N ILE A 57 6.17 16.49 -3.80
CA ILE A 57 4.97 15.77 -4.22
C ILE A 57 4.57 16.31 -5.59
N ASP A 58 4.48 15.42 -6.56
CA ASP A 58 4.24 15.75 -7.96
C ASP A 58 3.31 14.70 -8.60
N GLY A 59 3.16 14.72 -9.92
CA GLY A 59 2.33 13.80 -10.69
C GLY A 59 0.97 14.38 -11.09
N LEU A 60 0.30 13.73 -12.05
CA LEU A 60 -0.97 14.22 -12.61
C LEU A 60 -2.10 14.39 -11.57
N ASP A 61 -2.03 13.67 -10.46
CA ASP A 61 -2.96 13.75 -9.32
C ASP A 61 -2.41 14.55 -8.14
N GLY A 62 -1.18 15.06 -8.22
CA GLY A 62 -0.51 15.84 -7.18
C GLY A 62 -0.25 15.05 -5.89
N ARG A 63 -0.08 13.72 -5.97
CA ARG A 63 0.07 12.85 -4.80
C ARG A 63 1.30 11.96 -4.84
N ARG A 64 2.05 11.90 -5.94
CA ARG A 64 3.22 11.01 -6.06
C ARG A 64 4.40 11.59 -5.30
N LEU A 65 5.01 10.79 -4.44
CA LEU A 65 6.28 11.13 -3.83
C LEU A 65 7.37 11.06 -4.91
N CYS A 66 8.13 12.14 -5.04
CA CYS A 66 9.30 12.22 -5.92
C CYS A 66 10.52 12.55 -5.06
N ILE A 67 11.62 11.86 -5.31
CA ILE A 67 12.86 12.01 -4.53
C ILE A 67 14.04 12.26 -5.47
N LYS A 68 15.00 13.04 -5.00
CA LYS A 68 16.29 13.25 -5.66
C LYS A 68 17.39 12.91 -4.66
N SER A 69 18.18 11.90 -5.03
CA SER A 69 19.22 11.32 -4.19
C SER A 69 20.31 10.75 -5.08
N ASP A 70 21.57 10.91 -4.66
CA ASP A 70 22.74 10.31 -5.30
C ASP A 70 22.79 8.78 -5.08
N PHE A 71 21.99 8.26 -4.15
CA PHE A 71 21.91 6.83 -3.84
C PHE A 71 20.75 6.12 -4.56
N ALA A 72 19.92 6.86 -5.30
CA ALA A 72 18.89 6.28 -6.14
C ALA A 72 19.53 5.64 -7.39
N SER A 73 19.05 4.47 -7.78
CA SER A 73 19.50 3.73 -8.96
C SER A 73 19.50 4.62 -10.21
N GLU A 74 20.53 4.50 -11.03
CA GLU A 74 20.63 5.18 -12.32
C GLU A 74 19.53 4.73 -13.30
N GLU A 75 18.95 3.54 -13.08
CA GLU A 75 17.87 2.98 -13.90
C GLU A 75 16.53 3.67 -13.66
N LEU A 76 16.36 4.41 -12.55
CA LEU A 76 15.12 5.14 -12.30
C LEU A 76 15.03 6.37 -13.23
N PRO A 77 13.93 6.53 -14.00
CA PRO A 77 13.72 7.72 -14.79
C PRO A 77 13.73 8.97 -13.90
N ARG A 78 14.44 10.01 -14.35
CA ARG A 78 14.54 11.31 -13.67
C ARG A 78 13.92 12.40 -14.53
N ASP A 79 13.25 13.34 -13.88
CA ASP A 79 12.83 14.58 -14.54
C ASP A 79 14.03 15.50 -14.83
N ALA A 80 13.78 16.64 -15.46
CA ALA A 80 14.82 17.62 -15.80
C ALA A 80 15.55 18.20 -14.58
N GLU A 81 14.94 18.12 -13.39
CA GLU A 81 15.50 18.61 -12.13
C GLU A 81 16.27 17.50 -11.37
N GLY A 82 16.21 16.26 -11.86
CA GLY A 82 16.89 15.10 -11.31
C GLY A 82 16.07 14.27 -10.31
N PHE A 83 14.77 14.54 -10.17
CA PHE A 83 13.89 13.76 -9.30
C PHE A 83 13.39 12.50 -10.00
N CYS A 84 13.46 11.37 -9.30
CA CYS A 84 12.77 10.15 -9.70
C CYS A 84 11.43 10.03 -8.97
N MET A 85 10.41 9.62 -9.71
CA MET A 85 9.09 9.35 -9.16
C MET A 85 9.07 7.99 -8.47
N THR A 86 8.60 7.95 -7.21
CA THR A 86 8.42 6.68 -6.51
C THR A 86 7.06 6.07 -6.84
N GLY A 87 6.89 4.80 -6.46
CA GLY A 87 5.59 4.14 -6.52
C GLY A 87 4.71 4.44 -5.31
N ASP A 88 5.02 5.42 -4.48
CA ASP A 88 4.27 5.74 -3.26
C ASP A 88 3.52 7.07 -3.42
N GLU A 89 2.30 7.11 -2.92
CA GLU A 89 1.56 8.35 -2.69
C GLU A 89 1.91 8.92 -1.33
N ALA A 90 2.02 10.24 -1.23
CA ALA A 90 2.34 10.95 -0.01
C ALA A 90 1.53 12.26 0.11
N ALA A 91 1.53 12.82 1.31
CA ALA A 91 1.05 14.16 1.60
C ALA A 91 2.11 14.93 2.39
N THR A 92 2.25 16.23 2.11
CA THR A 92 3.14 17.11 2.85
C THR A 92 2.65 17.27 4.28
N ASP A 93 3.58 17.31 5.23
CA ASP A 93 3.35 17.63 6.63
C ASP A 93 4.24 18.82 7.02
N LYS A 94 4.09 19.30 8.26
CA LYS A 94 4.94 20.36 8.82
C LYS A 94 6.41 19.94 8.90
N ASP A 95 7.28 20.93 9.06
CA ASP A 95 8.70 20.73 9.35
C ASP A 95 9.46 19.94 8.26
N ASN A 96 9.09 20.14 6.98
CA ASN A 96 9.67 19.45 5.81
C ASN A 96 9.56 17.92 5.90
N ARG A 97 8.42 17.43 6.39
CA ARG A 97 8.11 16.00 6.52
C ARG A 97 6.98 15.60 5.58
N PHE A 98 6.77 14.29 5.42
CA PHE A 98 5.64 13.76 4.66
C PHE A 98 5.01 12.55 5.33
N SER A 99 3.73 12.34 5.09
CA SER A 99 3.03 11.09 5.44
C SER A 99 2.82 10.25 4.18
N LEU A 100 3.08 8.93 4.27
CA LEU A 100 2.79 8.00 3.19
C LEU A 100 1.30 7.65 3.19
N LEU A 101 0.67 7.72 2.01
CA LEU A 101 -0.75 7.42 1.80
C LEU A 101 -0.97 6.01 1.23
N GLY A 102 0.09 5.37 0.72
CA GLY A 102 0.05 4.03 0.15
C GLY A 102 0.80 3.96 -1.17
N ARG A 103 0.55 2.91 -1.94
CA ARG A 103 1.20 2.68 -3.24
C ARG A 103 0.33 3.16 -4.39
N ALA A 104 0.95 4.01 -5.19
CA ALA A 104 0.48 4.60 -6.43
C ALA A 104 -0.07 3.61 -7.47
N ASP A 105 0.61 2.48 -7.56
CA ASP A 105 0.48 1.46 -8.61
C ASP A 105 -0.31 0.24 -8.13
N GLY A 106 -0.80 0.25 -6.89
CA GLY A 106 -1.47 -0.90 -6.30
C GLY A 106 -0.52 -2.07 -5.97
N ILE A 107 0.80 -1.88 -5.95
CA ILE A 107 1.73 -2.94 -5.49
C ILE A 107 1.76 -2.95 -3.96
N VAL A 108 1.63 -4.11 -3.33
CA VAL A 108 1.60 -4.24 -1.86
C VAL A 108 2.50 -5.38 -1.38
N LYS A 109 2.87 -5.37 -0.10
CA LYS A 109 3.59 -6.48 0.54
C LYS A 109 2.65 -7.36 1.35
N VAL A 110 2.59 -8.65 1.00
CA VAL A 110 1.75 -9.65 1.65
C VAL A 110 2.63 -10.85 1.99
N ALA A 111 2.70 -11.21 3.27
CA ALA A 111 3.59 -12.27 3.77
C ALA A 111 5.04 -12.15 3.24
N GLY A 112 5.57 -10.92 3.20
CA GLY A 112 6.92 -10.62 2.72
C GLY A 112 7.11 -10.64 1.20
N LYS A 113 6.08 -10.93 0.41
CA LYS A 113 6.13 -10.93 -1.06
C LYS A 113 5.51 -9.66 -1.66
N ARG A 114 6.09 -9.17 -2.76
CA ARG A 114 5.50 -8.10 -3.58
C ARG A 114 4.35 -8.69 -4.39
N VAL A 115 3.17 -8.08 -4.30
CA VAL A 115 1.98 -8.47 -5.05
C VAL A 115 1.44 -7.26 -5.77
N ASP A 116 1.24 -7.38 -7.07
CA ASP A 116 0.54 -6.37 -7.87
C ASP A 116 -0.98 -6.62 -7.78
N LEU A 117 -1.70 -5.69 -7.13
CA LEU A 117 -3.15 -5.82 -6.98
C LEU A 117 -3.91 -5.64 -8.30
N ILE A 118 -3.36 -4.89 -9.26
CA ILE A 118 -3.95 -4.73 -10.59
C ILE A 118 -3.86 -6.06 -11.34
N GLU A 119 -2.72 -6.76 -11.25
CA GLU A 119 -2.57 -8.10 -11.83
C GLU A 119 -3.57 -9.10 -11.21
N VAL A 120 -3.67 -9.11 -9.88
CA VAL A 120 -4.66 -9.95 -9.17
C VAL A 120 -6.08 -9.62 -9.59
N GLN A 121 -6.43 -8.33 -9.67
CA GLN A 121 -7.75 -7.87 -10.10
C GLN A 121 -8.06 -8.32 -11.53
N ASN A 122 -7.12 -8.15 -12.46
CA ASN A 122 -7.29 -8.53 -13.85
C ASN A 122 -7.51 -10.05 -13.98
N LYS A 123 -6.73 -10.85 -13.25
CA LYS A 123 -6.94 -12.30 -13.17
C LYS A 123 -8.33 -12.66 -12.64
N ILE A 124 -8.78 -12.02 -11.57
CA ILE A 124 -10.14 -12.26 -11.03
C ILE A 124 -11.21 -11.88 -12.05
N LYS A 125 -11.04 -10.78 -12.79
CA LYS A 125 -11.97 -10.36 -13.86
C LYS A 125 -12.08 -11.37 -15.02
N THR A 126 -11.10 -12.25 -15.21
CA THR A 126 -11.18 -13.30 -16.24
C THR A 126 -11.99 -14.54 -15.80
N LEU A 127 -12.38 -14.63 -14.53
CA LEU A 127 -13.11 -15.78 -14.02
C LEU A 127 -14.56 -15.78 -14.56
N PRO A 128 -15.05 -16.90 -15.12
CA PRO A 128 -16.45 -17.04 -15.52
C PRO A 128 -17.41 -16.68 -14.40
N GLY A 129 -18.39 -15.81 -14.68
CA GLY A 129 -19.38 -15.35 -13.69
C GLY A 129 -18.99 -14.07 -12.95
N VAL A 130 -17.75 -13.57 -13.12
CA VAL A 130 -17.33 -12.24 -12.64
C VAL A 130 -17.66 -11.19 -13.69
N GLN A 131 -18.46 -10.20 -13.31
CA GLN A 131 -18.78 -9.03 -14.14
C GLN A 131 -17.83 -7.87 -13.84
N GLU A 132 -17.57 -7.63 -12.55
CA GLU A 132 -16.65 -6.60 -12.10
C GLU A 132 -15.92 -7.05 -10.84
N ALA A 133 -14.70 -6.56 -10.65
CA ALA A 133 -13.94 -6.81 -9.43
C ALA A 133 -13.04 -5.63 -9.12
N VAL A 134 -12.93 -5.31 -7.82
CA VAL A 134 -11.93 -4.40 -7.27
C VAL A 134 -11.12 -5.13 -6.22
N VAL A 135 -9.80 -5.00 -6.30
CA VAL A 135 -8.87 -5.58 -5.33
C VAL A 135 -8.11 -4.47 -4.60
N ILE A 136 -8.12 -4.51 -3.28
CA ILE A 136 -7.39 -3.58 -2.43
C ILE A 136 -6.57 -4.31 -1.37
N SER A 137 -5.58 -3.62 -0.80
CA SER A 137 -4.97 -4.01 0.45
C SER A 137 -5.76 -3.46 1.63
N LEU A 138 -5.92 -4.30 2.65
CA LEU A 138 -6.39 -3.88 3.96
C LEU A 138 -5.27 -4.08 4.98
N PRO A 139 -5.10 -3.14 5.93
CA PRO A 139 -4.17 -3.33 7.04
C PRO A 139 -4.62 -4.50 7.93
N THR A 140 -3.66 -5.22 8.52
CA THR A 140 -3.94 -6.18 9.60
C THR A 140 -3.78 -5.52 10.97
N GLU A 141 -4.43 -6.09 11.99
CA GLU A 141 -4.23 -5.68 13.39
C GLU A 141 -2.76 -5.74 13.83
N LYS A 142 -1.96 -6.60 13.19
CA LYS A 142 -0.54 -6.77 13.48
C LYS A 142 0.37 -5.78 12.75
N GLY A 143 -0.16 -4.79 12.02
CA GLY A 143 0.54 -3.59 11.54
C GLY A 143 1.63 -3.78 10.47
N ARG A 144 2.33 -4.93 10.46
CA ARG A 144 3.43 -5.24 9.53
C ARG A 144 2.99 -5.93 8.24
N GLU A 145 1.74 -6.41 8.20
CA GLU A 145 1.21 -7.13 7.05
C GLU A 145 -0.09 -6.49 6.57
N SER A 146 -0.22 -6.43 5.24
CA SER A 146 -1.51 -6.20 4.60
C SER A 146 -2.12 -7.53 4.18
N VAL A 147 -3.44 -7.57 4.09
CA VAL A 147 -4.14 -8.66 3.41
C VAL A 147 -4.78 -8.15 2.14
N ILE A 148 -4.84 -9.01 1.14
CA ILE A 148 -5.56 -8.72 -0.09
C ILE A 148 -7.05 -8.94 0.17
N ALA A 149 -7.87 -8.01 -0.28
CA ALA A 149 -9.32 -8.08 -0.20
C ALA A 149 -9.92 -7.77 -1.58
N ALA A 150 -11.02 -8.47 -1.92
CA ALA A 150 -11.70 -8.32 -3.19
C ALA A 150 -13.19 -8.06 -3.00
N LEU A 151 -13.69 -7.03 -3.68
CA LEU A 151 -15.11 -6.80 -3.89
C LEU A 151 -15.45 -7.28 -5.31
N VAL A 152 -16.46 -8.12 -5.46
CA VAL A 152 -16.79 -8.76 -6.75
C VAL A 152 -18.27 -8.57 -7.05
N VAL A 153 -18.59 -8.18 -8.29
CA VAL A 153 -19.94 -8.22 -8.85
C VAL A 153 -20.01 -9.45 -9.75
N GLY A 154 -20.98 -10.33 -9.50
CA GLY A 154 -21.12 -11.57 -10.24
C GLY A 154 -22.15 -12.50 -9.62
N ASP A 155 -22.40 -13.60 -10.31
CA ASP A 155 -23.36 -14.65 -9.90
C ASP A 155 -22.60 -15.90 -9.42
N LEU A 156 -21.74 -15.69 -8.41
CA LEU A 156 -20.88 -16.71 -7.82
C LEU A 156 -20.91 -16.57 -6.31
N THR A 157 -20.70 -17.67 -5.61
CA THR A 157 -20.43 -17.67 -4.17
C THR A 157 -18.97 -17.39 -3.86
N GLU A 158 -18.68 -16.95 -2.62
CA GLU A 158 -17.31 -16.73 -2.16
C GLU A 158 -16.46 -18.01 -2.27
N ALA A 159 -17.07 -19.17 -2.02
CA ALA A 159 -16.40 -20.47 -2.10
C ALA A 159 -15.99 -20.84 -3.53
N GLU A 160 -16.87 -20.58 -4.51
CA GLU A 160 -16.58 -20.82 -5.92
C GLU A 160 -15.45 -19.92 -6.42
N LEU A 161 -15.52 -18.62 -6.10
CA LEU A 161 -14.46 -17.66 -6.42
C LEU A 161 -13.11 -18.09 -5.83
N ARG A 162 -13.07 -18.47 -4.55
CA ARG A 162 -11.84 -18.98 -3.92
C ARG A 162 -11.31 -20.23 -4.64
N LYS A 163 -12.18 -21.16 -5.01
CA LYS A 163 -11.78 -22.39 -5.69
C LYS A 163 -11.15 -22.06 -7.04
N MET A 164 -11.76 -21.17 -7.82
CA MET A 164 -11.24 -20.76 -9.13
C MET A 164 -9.92 -19.98 -9.00
N MET A 165 -9.83 -19.05 -8.06
CA MET A 165 -8.61 -18.27 -7.80
C MET A 165 -7.41 -19.15 -7.43
N LYS A 166 -7.60 -20.27 -6.73
CA LYS A 166 -6.52 -21.22 -6.39
C LYS A 166 -5.81 -21.82 -7.60
N TYR A 167 -6.46 -21.88 -8.76
CA TYR A 167 -5.86 -22.37 -10.00
C TYR A 167 -5.15 -21.27 -10.80
N LEU A 168 -5.36 -20.00 -10.45
CA LEU A 168 -4.90 -18.84 -11.24
C LEU A 168 -3.88 -17.97 -10.48
N LEU A 169 -3.95 -17.98 -9.15
CA LEU A 169 -3.16 -17.15 -8.27
C LEU A 169 -2.34 -18.00 -7.32
N GLU A 170 -1.13 -17.52 -7.04
CA GLU A 170 -0.31 -18.04 -5.96
C GLU A 170 -1.01 -17.91 -4.60
N PRO A 171 -0.81 -18.84 -3.64
CA PRO A 171 -1.54 -18.84 -2.38
C PRO A 171 -1.50 -17.52 -1.58
N TYR A 172 -0.39 -16.78 -1.65
CA TYR A 172 -0.21 -15.50 -0.96
C TYR A 172 -0.92 -14.33 -1.67
N ALA A 173 -1.28 -14.47 -2.94
CA ALA A 173 -1.97 -13.47 -3.74
C ALA A 173 -3.50 -13.64 -3.73
N ILE A 174 -4.01 -14.76 -3.19
CA ILE A 174 -5.45 -15.01 -3.06
C ILE A 174 -6.05 -14.06 -2.01
N PRO A 175 -7.11 -13.28 -2.35
CA PRO A 175 -7.79 -12.43 -1.39
C PRO A 175 -8.23 -13.19 -0.13
N ARG A 176 -7.88 -12.65 1.05
CA ARG A 176 -8.30 -13.18 2.36
C ARG A 176 -9.72 -12.75 2.73
N ARG A 177 -10.17 -11.60 2.22
CA ARG A 177 -11.58 -11.17 2.31
C ARG A 177 -12.16 -11.06 0.92
N ILE A 178 -13.30 -11.68 0.69
CA ILE A 178 -14.04 -11.60 -0.57
C ILE A 178 -15.48 -11.27 -0.22
N LYS A 179 -16.03 -10.21 -0.79
CA LYS A 179 -17.47 -9.90 -0.70
C LYS A 179 -18.06 -9.79 -2.09
N ILE A 180 -19.20 -10.44 -2.29
CA ILE A 180 -20.00 -10.31 -3.49
C ILE A 180 -21.03 -9.21 -3.27
N VAL A 181 -21.14 -8.29 -4.21
CA VAL A 181 -22.03 -7.13 -4.14
C VAL A 181 -22.79 -6.97 -5.45
N SER A 182 -23.90 -6.24 -5.42
CA SER A 182 -24.68 -5.93 -6.63
C SER A 182 -24.00 -4.90 -7.53
N HIS A 183 -23.20 -4.00 -6.96
CA HIS A 183 -22.42 -2.99 -7.67
C HIS A 183 -21.24 -2.53 -6.81
N ILE A 184 -20.20 -1.98 -7.45
CA ILE A 184 -19.05 -1.39 -6.76
C ILE A 184 -19.22 0.13 -6.68
N ALA A 185 -19.05 0.69 -5.48
CA ALA A 185 -19.18 2.13 -5.27
C ALA A 185 -18.16 2.92 -6.09
N THR A 186 -18.61 3.98 -6.75
CA THR A 186 -17.78 4.94 -7.50
C THR A 186 -18.01 6.37 -7.01
N THR A 187 -16.99 7.21 -7.12
CA THR A 187 -17.05 8.64 -6.85
C THR A 187 -17.82 9.37 -7.96
N ALA A 188 -18.12 10.65 -7.76
CA ALA A 188 -18.76 11.51 -8.78
C ALA A 188 -17.95 11.60 -10.09
N THR A 189 -16.67 11.28 -10.08
CA THR A 189 -15.79 11.25 -11.26
C THR A 189 -15.70 9.87 -11.92
N GLY A 190 -16.51 8.90 -11.46
CA GLY A 190 -16.56 7.54 -12.01
C GLY A 190 -15.40 6.63 -11.59
N LYS A 191 -14.54 7.07 -10.66
CA LYS A 191 -13.47 6.24 -10.09
C LYS A 191 -14.02 5.41 -8.94
N PHE A 192 -13.44 4.25 -8.65
CA PHE A 192 -13.83 3.47 -7.47
C PHE A 192 -13.69 4.28 -6.18
N ASP A 193 -14.75 4.31 -5.36
CA ASP A 193 -14.72 4.96 -4.06
C ASP A 193 -14.02 4.02 -3.06
N ARG A 194 -12.69 4.17 -2.99
CA ARG A 194 -11.84 3.35 -2.14
C ARG A 194 -12.31 3.33 -0.68
N ARG A 195 -12.79 4.45 -0.15
CA ARG A 195 -13.20 4.56 1.26
C ARG A 195 -14.45 3.73 1.52
N THR A 196 -15.45 3.83 0.66
CA THR A 196 -16.66 3.02 0.75
C THR A 196 -16.35 1.53 0.55
N ILE A 197 -15.46 1.19 -0.38
CA ILE A 197 -15.02 -0.18 -0.61
C ILE A 197 -14.31 -0.75 0.63
N GLU A 198 -13.41 0.02 1.26
CA GLU A 198 -12.76 -0.37 2.51
C GLU A 198 -13.78 -0.62 3.62
N GLN A 199 -14.76 0.26 3.79
CA GLN A 199 -15.83 0.08 4.78
C GLN A 199 -16.66 -1.19 4.54
N ILE A 200 -17.06 -1.44 3.29
CA ILE A 200 -17.79 -2.66 2.92
C ILE A 200 -16.95 -3.90 3.24
N LEU A 201 -15.66 -3.90 2.93
CA LEU A 201 -14.79 -5.05 3.16
C LEU A 201 -14.41 -5.25 4.63
N LEU A 202 -14.50 -4.21 5.45
CA LEU A 202 -14.23 -4.25 6.89
C LEU A 202 -15.47 -4.53 7.74
N SER A 203 -16.69 -4.33 7.24
CA SER A 203 -17.89 -4.71 7.99
C SER A 203 -17.95 -6.23 8.16
N ASP A 204 -18.36 -6.69 9.34
CA ASP A 204 -18.67 -8.11 9.54
C ASP A 204 -19.89 -8.51 8.69
N LYS A 205 -20.05 -9.82 8.42
CA LYS A 205 -21.27 -10.32 7.78
C LYS A 205 -22.41 -10.17 8.79
N ASP A 206 -23.38 -9.32 8.48
CA ASP A 206 -24.74 -9.49 9.01
C ASP A 206 -25.33 -10.82 8.52
#